data_AF-A0A6V7J521-F1
#
_entry.id   AF-A0A6V7J521-F1
#
_cell.length_a   1.000
_cell.length_b   1.000
_cell.length_c   1.000
_cell.angle_alpha   90.00
_cell.angle_beta   90.00
_cell.angle_gamma   90.00
#
_symmetry.space_group_name_H-M   'P 1'
#
loop_
_entity.id
_entity.type
_entity.pdbx_description
1 polymer ?
#
loop_
_entity_poly.entity_id
_entity_poly.type
_entity_poly.pdbx_seq_one_letter_code
_entity_poly.pdbx_strand_id
1 'polypeptide(L)' 'HDECQDTGMCTNGHCTNMNGSFRCQCNDGYVLSPSKNTCI' A
#
# COMPACT_ATOMS: atom_id res chain seq x y z
N HIS A 1 11.92 -0.47 -10.48
CA HIS A 1 11.56 -1.32 -9.33
C HIS A 1 10.18 -0.85 -8.95
N ASP A 2 9.16 -1.68 -9.15
CA ASP A 2 7.77 -1.29 -8.92
C ASP A 2 7.28 -2.10 -7.73
N GLU A 3 7.38 -1.53 -6.54
CA GLU A 3 6.98 -2.20 -5.29
C GLU A 3 5.45 -2.45 -5.22
N CYS A 4 4.68 -1.92 -6.18
CA CYS A 4 3.24 -2.14 -6.31
C CYS A 4 2.86 -3.37 -7.15
N GLN A 5 3.82 -4.06 -7.77
CA GLN A 5 3.53 -5.26 -8.57
C GLN A 5 3.33 -6.53 -7.73
N ASP A 6 3.60 -6.48 -6.42
CA ASP A 6 3.45 -7.64 -5.55
C ASP A 6 1.96 -7.91 -5.23
N THR A 7 1.50 -9.13 -5.53
CA THR A 7 0.11 -9.53 -5.32
C THR A 7 -0.23 -9.53 -3.83
N GLY A 8 -1.24 -8.75 -3.43
CA GLY A 8 -1.68 -8.61 -2.04
C GLY A 8 -1.11 -7.41 -1.30
N MET A 9 -0.39 -6.51 -1.98
CA MET A 9 0.00 -5.22 -1.42
C MET A 9 -1.15 -4.20 -1.48
N CYS A 10 -1.24 -3.39 -0.44
CA CYS A 10 -2.31 -2.42 -0.22
C CYS A 10 -3.72 -3.03 -0.27
N THR A 11 -3.93 -4.23 0.27
CA THR A 11 -5.28 -4.81 0.40
C THR A 11 -6.20 -3.81 1.09
N ASN A 12 -7.37 -3.50 0.50
CA ASN A 12 -8.30 -2.43 0.92
C ASN A 12 -7.76 -0.99 0.74
N GLY A 13 -6.85 -0.78 -0.20
CA GLY A 13 -6.33 0.53 -0.56
C GLY A 13 -5.72 0.59 -1.96
N HIS A 14 -5.09 1.71 -2.27
CA HIS A 14 -4.40 2.00 -3.53
C HIS A 14 -2.90 2.08 -3.32
N CYS A 15 -2.13 1.30 -4.08
CA CYS A 15 -0.67 1.45 -4.10
C CYS A 15 -0.26 2.63 -4.97
N THR A 16 0.57 3.52 -4.43
CA THR A 16 1.19 4.62 -5.17
C THR A 16 2.70 4.44 -5.12
N ASN A 17 3.32 4.19 -6.28
CA ASN A 17 4.78 4.12 -6.39
C ASN A 17 5.36 5.54 -6.24
N MET A 18 6.34 5.72 -5.36
CA MET A 18 7.11 6.96 -5.20
C MET A 18 8.57 6.67 -5.57
N ASN A 19 9.31 7.68 -6.04
CA ASN A 19 10.69 7.48 -6.47
C ASN A 19 11.60 7.12 -5.27
N GLY A 20 11.84 5.82 -5.06
CA GLY A 20 12.62 5.25 -3.96
C GLY A 20 11.80 4.64 -2.80
N SER A 21 10.47 4.64 -2.88
CA SER A 21 9.60 4.00 -1.89
C SER A 21 8.18 3.80 -2.43
N PHE A 22 7.32 3.03 -1.76
CA PHE A 22 5.90 2.97 -2.09
C PHE A 22 5.05 3.46 -0.93
N ARG A 23 3.84 3.93 -1.26
CA ARG A 23 2.84 4.31 -0.27
C ARG A 23 1.51 3.65 -0.62
N CYS A 24 1.01 2.84 0.30
CA CYS A 24 -0.40 2.45 0.26
C CYS A 24 -1.26 3.61 0.76
N GLN A 25 -2.25 4.00 -0.03
CA GLN A 25 -3.32 4.90 0.35
C GLN A 25 -4.53 4.05 0.70
N CYS A 26 -4.82 3.89 1.99
CA CYS A 26 -5.96 3.12 2.43
C CYS A 26 -7.27 3.86 2.15
N ASN A 27 -8.33 3.10 1.87
CA ASN A 27 -9.67 3.67 1.73
C ASN A 27 -10.14 4.28 3.06
N ASP A 28 -11.09 5.22 2.99
CA ASP A 28 -11.70 5.81 4.18
C ASP A 28 -12.26 4.71 5.12
N GLY A 29 -11.82 4.73 6.37
CA GLY A 29 -12.13 3.72 7.38
C GLY A 29 -11.11 2.59 7.53
N TYR A 30 -10.08 2.53 6.67
CA TYR A 30 -8.98 1.56 6.79
C TYR A 30 -7.68 2.25 7.23
N VAL A 31 -6.87 1.53 8.01
CA VAL A 31 -5.63 2.02 8.58
C VAL A 31 -4.44 1.28 7.98
N LEU A 32 -3.37 2.01 7.69
CA LEU A 32 -2.14 1.42 7.20
C LEU A 32 -1.57 0.48 8.28
N SER A 33 -1.38 -0.79 7.93
CA SER A 33 -0.76 -1.75 8.84
C SER A 33 0.69 -1.32 9.16
N PRO A 34 1.25 -1.74 10.30
CA PRO A 34 2.65 -1.44 10.64
C PRO A 34 3.64 -2.01 9.63
N SER A 35 3.23 -3.05 8.87
CA SER A 35 3.99 -3.59 7.76
C SER A 35 4.01 -2.67 6.54
N LYS A 36 3.19 -1.61 6.50
CA LYS A 36 2.99 -0.65 5.38
C LYS A 36 2.52 -1.26 4.06
N ASN A 37 2.19 -2.54 4.07
CA ASN A 37 1.87 -3.34 2.88
C ASN A 37 0.39 -3.71 2.81
N THR A 38 -0.42 -3.40 3.82
CA THR A 38 -1.82 -3.84 3.90
C THR A 38 -2.63 -2.78 4.62
N CYS A 39 -3.87 -2.55 4.20
CA CYS A 39 -4.81 -1.70 4.94
C CYS A 39 -5.76 -2.60 5.74
N ILE A 40 -5.75 -2.42 7.06
CA ILE A 40 -6.56 -3.18 8.03
C ILE A 40 -7.66 -2.33 8.65
#